data_AF-A0A1I1R5C4-F1
#
_entry.id   AF-A0A1I1R5C4-F1
#
_cell.length_a   1.000
_cell.length_b   1.000
_cell.length_c   1.000
_cell.angle_alpha   90.00
_cell.angle_beta   90.00
_cell.angle_gamma   90.00
#
_symmetry.space_group_name_H-M   'P 1'
#
loop_
_entity.id
_entity.type
_entity.pdbx_description
1 polymer ?
#
loop_
_entity_poly.entity_id
_entity_poly.type
_entity_poly.pdbx_seq_one_letter_code
_entity_poly.pdbx_strand_id
1 'polypeptide(L)'
;MLYNLKEVINIDIKGWDFITVIDINTVNEELAKNSDLLITDFKYEKDGLSIIGKIDSWKIVSGGSDKVIRFECEFSSCSVTITNKNGVTTTYSVHGIIPELEMQLSFLNDNNFKTQLKLNLLVVGSCIGDTTDGAVTIVSPDITGKVNTQDTPELWGLLNTNLPKGFIENKDQLQYIFASISNSLDPSVSWMTPVKYTYAYKERSDNNGGYLSIFCMTSDKDIPGTGLDSSLLDDDHSIFYFISSELFMKNIMLPAITNSFKGTCTSDYNCDTNGKITLCDGKTINCDAVTYGLIDYYPVLNKLTAVLENDHILMDTSGKFDVTGLLNAYVDISAGSKLESTFNQDTQEFCITTVSHSSDYDKHIPWYDYVFAAVAGAIIALIVDGIIYFVTDSISNSVKASIETQGNFISGIPDVISWLDKNDLKVQVADLAQVLYLKI
;
A
#
# COMPACT_ATOMS: atom_id res chain seq x y z
N MET A 1 -24.01 27.94 2.42
CA MET A 1 -23.73 26.50 2.31
C MET A 1 -22.33 26.41 1.71
N LEU A 2 -21.31 26.28 2.55
CA LEU A 2 -19.92 26.20 2.14
C LEU A 2 -19.71 24.80 1.53
N TYR A 3 -19.50 24.74 0.22
CA TYR A 3 -18.97 23.53 -0.41
C TYR A 3 -17.54 23.35 0.15
N ASN A 4 -17.35 22.35 1.02
CA ASN A 4 -16.02 21.84 1.30
C ASN A 4 -15.47 21.31 -0.02
N LEU A 5 -14.51 22.02 -0.60
CA LEU A 5 -13.69 21.50 -1.67
C LEU A 5 -12.90 20.33 -1.07
N LYS A 6 -13.30 19.09 -1.38
CA LYS A 6 -12.48 17.90 -1.12
C LYS A 6 -11.20 18.14 -1.94
N GLU A 7 -10.08 18.35 -1.25
CA GLU A 7 -8.78 18.51 -1.91
C GLU A 7 -8.51 17.23 -2.71
N VAL A 8 -8.28 17.37 -4.02
CA VAL A 8 -8.03 16.21 -4.87
C VAL A 8 -6.62 15.72 -4.57
N ILE A 9 -6.52 14.70 -3.72
CA ILE A 9 -5.26 14.03 -3.43
C ILE A 9 -4.92 13.17 -4.66
N ASN A 10 -3.76 13.40 -5.24
CA ASN A 10 -3.24 12.61 -6.34
C ASN A 10 -2.13 11.71 -5.81
N ILE A 11 -2.40 10.40 -5.69
CA ILE A 11 -1.47 9.43 -5.13
C ILE A 11 -0.75 8.70 -6.25
N ASP A 12 0.58 8.81 -6.28
CA ASP A 12 1.41 8.10 -7.24
C ASP A 12 2.42 7.20 -6.51
N ILE A 13 2.21 5.89 -6.64
CA ILE A 13 3.11 4.85 -6.12
C ILE A 13 4.23 4.47 -7.08
N LYS A 14 4.54 5.31 -8.07
CA LYS A 14 5.73 5.27 -8.93
C LYS A 14 5.94 3.95 -9.67
N GLY A 15 4.84 3.29 -10.04
CA GLY A 15 4.85 2.03 -10.79
C GLY A 15 5.02 0.77 -9.92
N TRP A 16 5.03 0.92 -8.59
CA TRP A 16 4.89 -0.23 -7.69
C TRP A 16 3.50 -0.84 -7.79
N ASP A 17 3.39 -2.15 -7.61
CA ASP A 17 2.09 -2.82 -7.58
C ASP A 17 1.34 -2.52 -6.28
N PHE A 18 2.05 -2.55 -5.14
CA PHE A 18 1.55 -2.01 -3.89
C PHE A 18 2.68 -1.62 -2.93
N ILE A 19 2.35 -0.72 -1.99
CA ILE A 19 3.25 -0.22 -0.95
C ILE A 19 2.51 -0.33 0.38
N THR A 20 3.23 -0.75 1.43
CA THR A 20 2.76 -0.62 2.81
C THR A 20 3.75 0.21 3.61
N VAL A 21 3.26 0.99 4.57
CA VAL A 21 4.02 1.99 5.30
C VAL A 21 3.64 1.93 6.77
N ILE A 22 4.61 2.04 7.66
CA ILE A 22 4.39 2.21 9.10
C ILE A 22 5.10 3.45 9.63
N ASP A 23 4.44 4.17 10.52
CA ASP A 23 5.00 5.30 11.26
C ASP A 23 6.06 4.84 12.28
N ILE A 24 7.19 5.54 12.32
CA ILE A 24 8.33 5.17 13.16
C ILE A 24 8.06 5.37 14.64
N ASN A 25 7.15 6.27 15.04
CA ASN A 25 6.78 6.37 16.45
C ASN A 25 6.07 5.08 16.90
N THR A 26 5.22 4.52 16.04
CA THR A 26 4.59 3.20 16.29
C THR A 26 5.63 2.10 16.39
N VAL A 27 6.64 2.09 15.50
CA VAL A 27 7.75 1.12 15.57
C VAL A 27 8.54 1.27 16.87
N ASN A 28 8.83 2.50 17.29
CA ASN A 28 9.56 2.80 18.52
C ASN A 28 8.79 2.38 19.78
N GLU A 29 7.48 2.57 19.81
CA GLU A 29 6.64 2.07 20.90
C GLU A 29 6.70 0.54 21.01
N GLU A 30 6.70 -0.18 19.90
CA GLU A 30 6.82 -1.64 19.92
C GLU A 30 8.25 -2.13 20.20
N LEU A 31 9.29 -1.42 19.73
CA LEU A 31 10.68 -1.71 20.11
C LEU A 31 10.87 -1.60 21.63
N ALA A 32 10.25 -0.59 22.26
CA ALA A 32 10.32 -0.41 23.72
C ALA A 32 9.59 -1.53 24.49
N LYS A 33 8.47 -2.06 23.94
CA LYS A 33 7.72 -3.16 24.57
C LYS A 33 8.40 -4.52 24.42
N ASN A 34 9.17 -4.71 23.35
CA ASN A 34 9.80 -5.97 22.99
C ASN A 34 11.33 -5.88 23.05
N SER A 35 11.85 -5.13 24.02
CA SER A 35 13.29 -4.91 24.19
C SER A 35 14.07 -6.20 24.44
N ASP A 36 13.41 -7.24 24.95
CA ASP A 36 13.95 -8.58 25.16
C ASP A 36 14.26 -9.34 23.86
N LEU A 37 13.68 -8.92 22.73
CA LEU A 37 13.97 -9.45 21.40
C LEU A 37 15.15 -8.73 20.70
N LEU A 38 15.76 -7.76 21.39
CA LEU A 38 16.91 -6.98 20.91
C LEU A 38 18.17 -7.35 21.71
N ILE A 39 19.33 -6.77 21.35
CA ILE A 39 20.54 -6.95 22.15
C ILE A 39 20.33 -6.21 23.48
N THR A 40 20.35 -6.96 24.57
CA THR A 40 20.18 -6.44 25.93
C THR A 40 21.48 -6.55 26.72
N ASP A 41 22.11 -7.73 26.71
CA ASP A 41 23.43 -7.94 27.29
C ASP A 41 24.50 -7.78 26.20
N PHE A 42 25.22 -6.67 26.21
CA PHE A 42 26.25 -6.36 25.23
C PHE A 42 27.62 -6.81 25.72
N LYS A 43 28.32 -7.61 24.92
CA LYS A 43 29.69 -8.02 25.22
C LYS A 43 30.59 -8.02 23.98
N TYR A 44 31.73 -7.35 24.07
CA TYR A 44 32.77 -7.37 23.03
C TYR A 44 34.14 -7.52 23.67
N GLU A 45 34.94 -8.50 23.22
CA GLU A 45 36.29 -8.76 23.74
C GLU A 45 37.28 -9.03 22.61
N LYS A 46 38.30 -8.16 22.47
CA LYS A 46 39.31 -8.28 21.42
C LYS A 46 40.62 -7.60 21.83
N ASP A 47 41.76 -8.25 21.61
CA ASP A 47 43.09 -7.64 21.72
C ASP A 47 43.36 -6.85 23.02
N GLY A 48 42.86 -7.35 24.15
CA GLY A 48 42.98 -6.72 25.46
C GLY A 48 41.94 -5.63 25.77
N LEU A 49 41.03 -5.34 24.84
CA LEU A 49 39.83 -4.52 25.06
C LEU A 49 38.65 -5.42 25.44
N SER A 50 37.89 -5.02 26.46
CA SER A 50 36.60 -5.60 26.84
C SER A 50 35.57 -4.48 27.03
N ILE A 51 34.47 -4.52 26.28
CA ILE A 51 33.33 -3.63 26.42
C ILE A 51 32.15 -4.49 26.87
N ILE A 52 31.66 -4.25 28.08
CA ILE A 52 30.54 -4.99 28.67
C ILE A 52 29.50 -3.98 29.13
N GLY A 53 28.25 -4.17 28.73
CA GLY A 53 27.18 -3.28 29.10
C GLY A 53 25.80 -3.91 28.99
N LYS A 54 24.81 -3.16 29.45
CA LYS A 54 23.39 -3.44 29.27
C LYS A 54 22.76 -2.31 28.48
N ILE A 55 22.06 -2.67 27.41
CA ILE A 55 21.27 -1.76 26.60
C ILE A 55 19.84 -1.80 27.12
N ASP A 56 19.31 -0.63 27.48
CA ASP A 56 17.99 -0.45 28.09
C ASP A 56 16.91 -0.17 27.04
N SER A 57 17.26 0.65 26.06
CA SER A 57 16.31 1.09 25.05
C SER A 57 16.97 1.15 23.67
N TRP A 58 16.16 0.88 22.66
CA TRP A 58 16.47 1.04 21.25
C TRP A 58 15.43 1.98 20.65
N LYS A 59 15.87 2.93 19.84
CA LYS A 59 14.97 3.89 19.21
C LYS A 59 15.47 4.26 17.83
N ILE A 60 14.61 4.18 16.82
CA ILE A 60 14.86 4.75 15.51
C ILE A 60 14.71 6.27 15.58
N VAL A 61 15.69 6.99 15.05
CA VAL A 61 15.74 8.45 15.03
C VAL A 61 15.95 9.00 13.62
N SER A 62 15.71 10.30 13.46
CA SER A 62 15.95 11.08 12.25
C SER A 62 17.40 10.99 11.75
N GLY A 63 17.61 11.18 10.45
CA GLY A 63 18.94 11.14 9.81
C GLY A 63 19.22 9.87 9.00
N GLY A 64 18.30 8.90 8.97
CA GLY A 64 18.33 7.78 8.04
C GLY A 64 17.78 8.14 6.65
N SER A 65 18.06 7.31 5.65
CA SER A 65 17.47 7.43 4.30
C SER A 65 17.54 6.12 3.54
N ASP A 66 16.49 5.80 2.81
CA ASP A 66 16.39 4.60 1.97
C ASP A 66 16.69 3.32 2.78
N LYS A 67 17.79 2.61 2.50
CA LYS A 67 18.16 1.40 3.25
C LYS A 67 18.78 1.67 4.62
N VAL A 68 19.25 2.89 4.85
CA VAL A 68 19.99 3.25 6.05
C VAL A 68 19.01 3.74 7.10
N ILE A 69 18.95 3.04 8.23
CA ILE A 69 18.12 3.38 9.37
C ILE A 69 19.02 3.75 10.54
N ARG A 70 18.70 4.85 11.20
CA ARG A 70 19.49 5.37 12.31
C ARG A 70 18.85 5.04 13.65
N PHE A 71 19.65 4.57 14.58
CA PHE A 71 19.24 4.10 15.89
C PHE A 71 20.03 4.76 17.01
N GLU A 72 19.35 5.09 18.09
CA GLU A 72 19.93 5.35 19.41
C GLU A 72 19.79 4.09 20.27
N CYS A 73 20.87 3.71 20.96
CA CYS A 73 20.88 2.57 21.87
C CYS A 73 21.34 3.02 23.26
N GLU A 74 20.44 3.16 24.24
CA GLU A 74 20.82 3.66 25.57
C GLU A 74 21.47 2.57 26.42
N PHE A 75 22.70 2.78 26.89
CA PHE A 75 23.35 1.85 27.81
C PHE A 75 23.02 2.18 29.28
N SER A 76 22.09 1.43 29.90
CA SER A 76 21.83 1.52 31.35
C SER A 76 23.00 1.03 32.21
N SER A 77 24.00 0.37 31.63
CA SER A 77 25.32 0.22 32.24
C SER A 77 26.35 -0.06 31.15
N CYS A 78 27.56 0.46 31.30
CA CYS A 78 28.63 0.12 30.38
C CYS A 78 29.98 0.32 31.05
N SER A 79 30.88 -0.64 30.82
CA SER A 79 32.24 -0.67 31.33
C SER A 79 33.19 -1.01 30.20
N VAL A 80 34.22 -0.18 30.04
CA VAL A 80 35.29 -0.37 29.06
C VAL A 80 36.57 -0.69 29.81
N THR A 81 37.08 -1.89 29.62
CA THR A 81 38.31 -2.38 30.25
C THR A 81 39.40 -2.54 29.19
N ILE A 82 40.57 -1.97 29.45
CA ILE A 82 41.73 -2.02 28.57
C ILE A 82 42.88 -2.66 29.34
N THR A 83 43.37 -3.78 28.83
CA THR A 83 44.55 -4.47 29.32
C THR A 83 45.71 -4.20 28.36
N ASN A 84 46.72 -3.46 28.83
CA ASN A 84 47.88 -3.18 28.00
C ASN A 84 48.80 -4.41 27.88
N LYS A 85 49.82 -4.33 27.01
CA LYS A 85 50.79 -5.41 26.77
C LYS A 85 51.57 -5.86 28.02
N ASN A 86 51.61 -5.02 29.06
CA ASN A 86 52.28 -5.32 30.33
C ASN A 86 51.31 -5.97 31.34
N GLY A 87 50.06 -6.27 30.94
CA GLY A 87 49.03 -6.85 31.79
C GLY A 87 48.34 -5.86 32.74
N VAL A 88 48.66 -4.56 32.65
CA VAL A 88 47.99 -3.54 33.46
C VAL A 88 46.61 -3.29 32.87
N THR A 89 45.60 -3.41 33.72
CA THR A 89 44.19 -3.27 33.35
C THR A 89 43.65 -1.94 33.88
N THR A 90 43.05 -1.15 33.00
CA THR A 90 42.33 0.08 33.34
C THR A 90 40.87 -0.08 32.95
N THR A 91 39.96 0.25 33.87
CA THR A 91 38.51 0.15 33.64
C THR A 91 37.86 1.53 33.75
N TYR A 92 37.08 1.88 32.73
CA TYR A 92 36.25 3.08 32.67
C TYR A 92 34.78 2.69 32.81
N SER A 93 34.05 3.36 33.70
CA SER A 93 32.60 3.26 33.73
C SER A 93 32.01 4.36 32.85
N VAL A 94 31.20 3.97 31.87
CA VAL A 94 30.54 4.87 30.90
C VAL A 94 29.04 4.64 30.93
N HIS A 95 28.47 4.68 32.12
CA HIS A 95 27.04 4.49 32.34
C HIS A 95 26.18 5.61 31.71
N GLY A 96 25.11 5.21 31.03
CA GLY A 96 24.15 6.10 30.38
C GLY A 96 24.73 6.82 29.17
N ILE A 97 25.68 6.22 28.47
CA ILE A 97 26.03 6.68 27.11
C ILE A 97 24.94 6.25 26.14
N ILE A 98 24.76 7.03 25.08
CA ILE A 98 23.81 6.72 24.02
C ILE A 98 24.57 6.73 22.69
N PRO A 99 25.08 5.58 22.22
CA PRO A 99 25.59 5.46 20.87
C PRO A 99 24.47 5.67 19.85
N GLU A 100 24.79 6.42 18.80
CA GLU A 100 23.97 6.61 17.61
C GLU A 100 24.62 5.83 16.46
N LEU A 101 23.86 4.90 15.87
CA LEU A 101 24.35 3.98 14.83
C LEU A 101 23.46 4.05 13.59
N GLU A 102 24.05 3.77 12.44
CA GLU A 102 23.34 3.48 11.20
C GLU A 102 23.44 1.98 10.89
N MET A 103 22.29 1.37 10.64
CA MET A 103 22.12 -0.06 10.38
C MET A 103 21.15 -0.27 9.24
N GLN A 104 21.19 -1.46 8.66
CA GLN A 104 20.29 -1.87 7.59
C GLN A 104 19.40 -3.01 8.05
N LEU A 105 18.26 -3.18 7.37
CA LEU A 105 17.42 -4.35 7.47
C LEU A 105 17.66 -5.31 6.29
N SER A 106 17.30 -6.57 6.44
CA SER A 106 17.26 -7.55 5.36
C SER A 106 16.01 -8.42 5.46
N PHE A 107 15.60 -8.92 4.31
CA PHE A 107 14.52 -9.90 4.20
C PHE A 107 15.11 -11.31 4.32
N LEU A 108 14.69 -12.04 5.34
CA LEU A 108 15.14 -13.39 5.63
C LEU A 108 13.96 -14.37 5.49
N ASN A 109 14.12 -15.42 4.69
CA ASN A 109 13.11 -16.46 4.55
C ASN A 109 13.08 -17.32 5.82
N ASP A 110 11.90 -17.49 6.40
CA ASP A 110 11.63 -18.45 7.46
C ASP A 110 11.12 -19.77 6.85
N ASN A 111 11.30 -20.87 7.59
CA ASN A 111 10.84 -22.21 7.22
C ASN A 111 9.30 -22.34 7.15
N ASN A 112 8.56 -21.34 7.64
CA ASN A 112 7.10 -21.32 7.71
C ASN A 112 6.42 -20.59 6.55
N PHE A 113 7.03 -20.54 5.36
CA PHE A 113 6.49 -19.81 4.20
C PHE A 113 6.24 -18.32 4.47
N LYS A 114 7.10 -17.70 5.29
CA LYS A 114 7.10 -16.27 5.54
C LYS A 114 8.49 -15.70 5.25
N THR A 115 8.52 -14.45 4.82
CA THR A 115 9.75 -13.66 4.72
C THR A 115 9.71 -12.59 5.79
N GLN A 116 10.74 -12.50 6.63
CA GLN A 116 10.80 -11.59 7.77
C GLN A 116 11.78 -10.45 7.48
N LEU A 117 11.37 -9.22 7.74
CA LEU A 117 12.23 -8.05 7.72
C LEU A 117 12.88 -7.88 9.10
N LYS A 118 14.20 -8.08 9.16
CA LYS A 118 15.00 -8.06 10.40
C LYS A 118 16.21 -7.15 10.27
N LEU A 119 16.80 -6.76 11.40
CA LEU A 119 18.10 -6.08 11.42
C LEU A 119 19.19 -6.96 10.79
N ASN A 120 20.00 -6.36 9.91
CA ASN A 120 21.10 -7.01 9.20
C ASN A 120 22.44 -6.44 9.68
N LEU A 121 23.16 -7.22 10.48
CA LEU A 121 24.45 -6.83 11.06
C LEU A 121 25.52 -7.84 10.60
N LEU A 122 26.30 -7.47 9.59
CA LEU A 122 27.28 -8.37 8.95
C LEU A 122 28.69 -7.79 8.97
N VAL A 123 28.83 -6.51 8.65
CA VAL A 123 30.13 -5.87 8.42
C VAL A 123 30.17 -4.50 9.07
N VAL A 124 31.38 -4.06 9.43
CA VAL A 124 31.58 -2.68 9.91
C VAL A 124 31.51 -1.74 8.70
N GLY A 125 30.65 -0.74 8.76
CA GLY A 125 30.54 0.27 7.72
C GLY A 125 31.75 1.20 7.67
N SER A 126 32.03 1.71 6.48
CA SER A 126 33.20 2.55 6.18
C SER A 126 32.97 4.04 6.45
N CYS A 127 31.72 4.50 6.34
CA CYS A 127 31.31 5.88 6.57
C CYS A 127 29.82 5.98 6.91
N ILE A 128 29.39 7.16 7.39
CA ILE A 128 27.98 7.51 7.55
C ILE A 128 27.31 7.47 6.17
N GLY A 129 26.15 6.81 6.09
CA GLY A 129 25.41 6.53 4.86
C GLY A 129 25.93 5.31 4.09
N ASP A 130 26.78 4.46 4.67
CA ASP A 130 27.26 3.25 3.99
C ASP A 130 26.10 2.28 3.69
N THR A 131 25.90 2.03 2.40
CA THR A 131 24.84 1.16 1.86
C THR A 131 25.32 -0.27 1.58
N THR A 132 26.51 -0.65 2.03
CA THR A 132 27.01 -2.03 1.92
C THR A 132 26.11 -2.97 2.72
N ASP A 133 25.68 -4.08 2.14
CA ASP A 133 24.72 -4.98 2.79
C ASP A 133 25.17 -5.41 4.19
N GLY A 134 24.32 -5.12 5.18
CA GLY A 134 24.55 -5.42 6.59
C GLY A 134 25.63 -4.56 7.26
N ALA A 135 25.94 -3.38 6.70
CA ALA A 135 26.83 -2.42 7.34
C ALA A 135 26.26 -1.90 8.66
N VAL A 136 27.13 -1.85 9.66
CA VAL A 136 26.92 -1.18 10.95
C VAL A 136 27.91 -0.04 11.04
N THR A 137 27.41 1.19 11.00
CA THR A 137 28.23 2.41 11.09
C THR A 137 27.94 3.12 12.40
N ILE A 138 28.98 3.57 13.08
CA ILE A 138 28.82 4.49 14.22
C ILE A 138 28.68 5.93 13.69
N VAL A 139 27.63 6.63 14.09
CA VAL A 139 27.47 8.07 13.85
C VAL A 139 28.13 8.83 14.99
N SER A 140 27.82 8.45 16.22
CA SER A 140 28.45 8.96 17.43
C SER A 140 28.54 7.85 18.48
N PRO A 141 29.68 7.63 19.15
CA PRO A 141 29.77 6.68 20.26
C PRO A 141 29.02 7.13 21.51
N ASP A 142 28.69 8.43 21.63
CA ASP A 142 27.87 8.95 22.73
C ASP A 142 27.31 10.34 22.38
N ILE A 143 26.00 10.44 22.18
CA ILE A 143 25.33 11.74 21.92
C ILE A 143 25.09 12.56 23.19
N THR A 144 25.27 11.98 24.39
CA THR A 144 25.10 12.70 25.66
C THR A 144 26.27 13.61 26.00
N GLY A 145 27.42 13.41 25.33
CA GLY A 145 28.64 14.19 25.53
C GLY A 145 29.51 13.73 26.71
N LYS A 146 29.14 12.67 27.44
CA LYS A 146 29.95 12.10 28.53
C LYS A 146 31.26 11.52 28.03
N VAL A 147 31.24 10.90 26.84
CA VAL A 147 32.43 10.49 26.10
C VAL A 147 32.55 11.34 24.85
N ASN A 148 33.58 12.17 24.78
CA ASN A 148 33.78 13.12 23.68
C ASN A 148 35.25 13.22 23.24
N THR A 149 35.48 13.88 22.11
CA THR A 149 36.81 14.03 21.48
C THR A 149 37.73 15.03 22.16
N GLN A 150 37.23 15.84 23.10
CA GLN A 150 38.00 16.87 23.81
C GLN A 150 38.49 16.36 25.17
N ASP A 151 37.57 15.83 25.98
CA ASP A 151 37.83 15.42 27.37
C ASP A 151 38.27 13.96 27.47
N THR A 152 37.77 13.09 26.59
CA THR A 152 38.03 11.64 26.63
C THR A 152 38.39 11.06 25.25
N PRO A 153 39.36 11.64 24.51
CA PRO A 153 39.63 11.29 23.11
C PRO A 153 40.00 9.82 22.90
N GLU A 154 40.76 9.21 23.83
CA GLU A 154 41.16 7.80 23.74
C GLU A 154 39.95 6.87 23.86
N LEU A 155 39.09 7.10 24.85
CA LEU A 155 37.88 6.31 25.08
C LEU A 155 36.88 6.49 23.94
N TRP A 156 36.73 7.72 23.46
CA TRP A 156 35.91 8.03 22.30
C TRP A 156 36.39 7.24 21.07
N GLY A 157 37.69 7.27 20.76
CA GLY A 157 38.25 6.55 19.62
C GLY A 157 38.09 5.04 19.73
N LEU A 158 38.21 4.48 20.94
CA LEU A 158 38.00 3.06 21.20
C LEU A 158 36.54 2.64 20.99
N LEU A 159 35.58 3.40 21.53
CA LEU A 159 34.16 3.14 21.34
C LEU A 159 33.76 3.30 19.88
N ASN A 160 34.18 4.40 19.24
CA ASN A 160 33.92 4.65 17.82
C ASN A 160 34.43 3.50 16.92
N THR A 161 35.59 2.94 17.23
CA THR A 161 36.17 1.85 16.43
C THR A 161 35.53 0.48 16.68
N ASN A 162 35.02 0.23 17.88
CA ASN A 162 34.71 -1.14 18.33
C ASN A 162 33.24 -1.38 18.66
N LEU A 163 32.43 -0.35 18.91
CA LEU A 163 30.99 -0.53 19.10
C LEU A 163 30.33 -1.24 17.90
N PRO A 164 30.56 -0.84 16.62
CA PRO A 164 30.00 -1.57 15.48
C PRO A 164 30.36 -3.06 15.47
N LYS A 165 31.62 -3.40 15.79
CA LYS A 165 32.07 -4.80 15.88
C LYS A 165 31.35 -5.55 17.00
N GLY A 166 31.18 -4.91 18.15
CA GLY A 166 30.43 -5.47 19.26
C GLY A 166 28.97 -5.74 18.90
N PHE A 167 28.29 -4.82 18.23
CA PHE A 167 26.92 -5.06 17.76
C PHE A 167 26.85 -6.27 16.81
N ILE A 168 27.80 -6.39 15.88
CA ILE A 168 27.90 -7.55 14.97
C ILE A 168 28.16 -8.85 15.75
N GLU A 169 29.03 -8.85 16.75
CA GLU A 169 29.32 -10.04 17.58
C GLU A 169 28.13 -10.47 18.46
N ASN A 170 27.22 -9.55 18.80
CA ASN A 170 26.02 -9.84 19.61
C ASN A 170 24.75 -10.06 18.78
N LYS A 171 24.85 -10.03 17.44
CA LYS A 171 23.69 -10.07 16.54
C LYS A 171 22.77 -11.28 16.72
N ASP A 172 23.27 -12.39 17.26
CA ASP A 172 22.48 -13.62 17.47
C ASP A 172 21.36 -13.42 18.52
N GLN A 173 21.46 -12.38 19.35
CA GLN A 173 20.38 -11.97 20.27
C GLN A 173 19.21 -11.31 19.54
N LEU A 174 19.42 -10.78 18.33
CA LEU A 174 18.38 -10.07 17.58
C LEU A 174 17.35 -11.06 17.03
N GLN A 175 16.16 -11.04 17.64
CA GLN A 175 15.00 -11.83 17.20
C GLN A 175 13.84 -10.95 16.74
N TYR A 176 13.91 -9.64 16.97
CA TYR A 176 12.87 -8.69 16.60
C TYR A 176 12.57 -8.71 15.10
N ILE A 177 11.28 -8.76 14.76
CA ILE A 177 10.75 -8.74 13.40
C ILE A 177 10.03 -7.42 13.18
N PHE A 178 10.47 -6.64 12.20
CA PHE A 178 9.80 -5.39 11.83
C PHE A 178 8.52 -5.67 11.04
N ALA A 179 8.60 -6.60 10.09
CA ALA A 179 7.48 -7.01 9.27
C ALA A 179 7.61 -8.46 8.82
N SER A 180 6.49 -9.10 8.57
CA SER A 180 6.36 -10.44 8.03
C SER A 180 5.59 -10.38 6.72
N ILE A 181 6.18 -10.85 5.62
CA ILE A 181 5.53 -11.05 4.33
C ILE A 181 5.06 -12.49 4.23
N SER A 182 3.77 -12.69 4.01
CA SER A 182 3.18 -14.01 3.84
C SER A 182 3.39 -14.53 2.42
N ASN A 183 4.04 -15.68 2.25
CA ASN A 183 4.23 -16.33 0.94
C ASN A 183 3.12 -17.35 0.62
N SER A 184 2.18 -17.56 1.55
CA SER A 184 0.98 -18.37 1.36
C SER A 184 -0.22 -17.55 1.78
N LEU A 185 -0.93 -17.00 0.79
CA LEU A 185 -2.08 -16.14 1.01
C LEU A 185 -3.39 -16.91 0.80
N ASP A 186 -4.47 -16.40 1.41
CA ASP A 186 -5.82 -16.83 1.07
C ASP A 186 -6.08 -16.61 -0.44
N PRO A 187 -6.80 -17.52 -1.13
CA PRO A 187 -7.10 -17.37 -2.54
C PRO A 187 -7.70 -16.00 -2.93
N SER A 188 -8.49 -15.38 -2.04
CA SER A 188 -9.13 -14.06 -2.26
C SER A 188 -8.14 -12.90 -2.39
N VAL A 189 -6.96 -12.99 -1.77
CA VAL A 189 -5.89 -11.98 -1.83
C VAL A 189 -4.60 -12.50 -2.44
N SER A 190 -4.61 -13.72 -3.00
CA SER A 190 -3.44 -14.37 -3.61
C SER A 190 -2.80 -13.58 -4.76
N TRP A 191 -3.57 -12.71 -5.43
CA TRP A 191 -3.08 -11.78 -6.45
C TRP A 191 -2.13 -10.70 -5.89
N MET A 192 -2.09 -10.51 -4.56
CA MET A 192 -1.14 -9.64 -3.87
C MET A 192 0.16 -10.34 -3.45
N THR A 193 0.35 -11.62 -3.78
CA THR A 193 1.57 -12.37 -3.40
C THR A 193 2.82 -11.68 -3.96
N PRO A 194 3.74 -11.18 -3.11
CA PRO A 194 4.94 -10.52 -3.60
C PRO A 194 5.91 -11.48 -4.29
N VAL A 195 6.42 -11.07 -5.45
CA VAL A 195 7.49 -11.75 -6.19
C VAL A 195 8.82 -11.02 -6.00
N LYS A 196 8.79 -9.68 -6.00
CA LYS A 196 9.94 -8.83 -5.68
C LYS A 196 9.52 -7.80 -4.65
N TYR A 197 10.41 -7.47 -3.74
CA TYR A 197 10.13 -6.48 -2.71
C TYR A 197 11.41 -5.83 -2.21
N THR A 198 11.26 -4.61 -1.71
CA THR A 198 12.31 -3.82 -1.09
C THR A 198 11.70 -3.00 0.04
N TYR A 199 12.50 -2.50 0.97
CA TYR A 199 12.07 -1.52 1.97
C TYR A 199 12.77 -0.17 1.78
N ALA A 200 12.21 0.91 2.32
CA ALA A 200 12.91 2.17 2.47
C ALA A 200 12.42 2.92 3.71
N TYR A 201 13.36 3.61 4.36
CA TYR A 201 13.09 4.61 5.38
C TYR A 201 13.02 6.00 4.72
N LYS A 202 12.02 6.78 5.10
CA LYS A 202 11.91 8.18 4.70
C LYS A 202 11.63 9.04 5.93
N GLU A 203 12.45 10.06 6.14
CA GLU A 203 12.22 11.04 7.20
C GLU A 203 11.02 11.93 6.89
N ARG A 204 10.29 12.33 7.94
CA ARG A 204 9.20 13.29 7.82
C ARG A 204 9.74 14.70 7.57
N SER A 205 8.98 15.54 6.87
CA SER A 205 9.37 16.93 6.59
C SER A 205 9.44 17.81 7.84
N ASP A 206 8.78 17.41 8.92
CA ASP A 206 8.80 18.05 10.24
C ASP A 206 9.96 17.57 11.14
N ASN A 207 10.79 16.64 10.64
CA ASN A 207 11.86 15.96 11.38
C ASN A 207 11.40 15.28 12.69
N ASN A 208 10.11 14.95 12.82
CA ASN A 208 9.56 14.28 13.99
C ASN A 208 9.39 12.77 13.73
N GLY A 209 10.50 12.12 13.39
CA GLY A 209 10.53 10.70 13.04
C GLY A 209 10.48 10.47 11.52
N GLY A 210 9.89 9.36 11.12
CA GLY A 210 9.96 8.89 9.76
C GLY A 210 8.89 7.85 9.45
N TYR A 211 8.99 7.28 8.27
CA TYR A 211 8.17 6.18 7.80
C TYR A 211 9.07 5.06 7.32
N LEU A 212 8.75 3.83 7.72
CA LEU A 212 9.33 2.63 7.14
C LEU A 212 8.34 2.03 6.15
N SER A 213 8.75 1.90 4.90
CA SER A 213 7.91 1.41 3.80
C SER A 213 8.43 0.08 3.28
N ILE A 214 7.53 -0.82 2.89
CA ILE A 214 7.82 -2.00 2.08
C ILE A 214 7.09 -1.83 0.75
N PHE A 215 7.84 -1.95 -0.33
CA PHE A 215 7.37 -1.83 -1.69
C PHE A 215 7.38 -3.21 -2.34
N CYS A 216 6.30 -3.56 -3.03
CA CYS A 216 6.10 -4.89 -3.57
C CYS A 216 5.70 -4.87 -5.04
N MET A 217 6.26 -5.81 -5.79
CA MET A 217 5.80 -6.24 -7.10
C MET A 217 5.21 -7.64 -6.99
N THR A 218 4.07 -7.86 -7.62
CA THR A 218 3.35 -9.14 -7.72
C THR A 218 3.76 -9.95 -8.96
N SER A 219 4.73 -9.44 -9.72
CA SER A 219 5.25 -10.02 -10.95
C SER A 219 6.75 -9.81 -11.07
N ASP A 220 7.37 -10.44 -12.06
CA ASP A 220 8.81 -10.33 -12.33
C ASP A 220 9.21 -9.02 -13.06
N LYS A 221 8.32 -8.01 -13.05
CA LYS A 221 8.62 -6.66 -13.54
C LYS A 221 9.84 -6.08 -12.80
N ASP A 222 10.53 -5.13 -13.41
CA ASP A 222 11.65 -4.44 -12.76
C ASP A 222 11.17 -3.57 -11.59
N ILE A 223 12.00 -3.49 -10.56
CA ILE A 223 11.75 -2.67 -9.37
C ILE A 223 11.90 -1.18 -9.75
N PRO A 224 10.87 -0.34 -9.53
CA PRO A 224 11.01 1.11 -9.65
C PRO A 224 11.77 1.73 -8.46
N GLY A 225 12.00 3.05 -8.49
CA GLY A 225 12.62 3.76 -7.36
C GLY A 225 11.77 3.73 -6.08
N THR A 226 12.38 3.91 -4.91
CA THR A 226 11.74 3.84 -3.57
C THR A 226 11.12 5.17 -3.11
N GLY A 227 10.72 6.04 -4.05
CA GLY A 227 10.12 7.32 -3.73
C GLY A 227 8.66 7.19 -3.28
N LEU A 228 8.38 7.56 -2.03
CA LEU A 228 7.03 7.70 -1.50
C LEU A 228 6.70 9.18 -1.33
N ASP A 229 5.53 9.64 -1.76
CA ASP A 229 5.06 10.99 -1.41
C ASP A 229 4.57 11.00 0.05
N SER A 230 5.13 11.88 0.87
CA SER A 230 4.77 11.98 2.30
C SER A 230 3.46 12.74 2.52
N SER A 231 2.93 13.43 1.51
CA SER A 231 1.60 14.07 1.58
C SER A 231 0.45 13.06 1.73
N LEU A 232 0.75 11.78 1.47
CA LEU A 232 -0.18 10.65 1.53
C LEU A 232 -0.43 10.15 2.95
N LEU A 233 0.42 10.57 3.88
CA LEU A 233 0.50 10.07 5.24
C LEU A 233 -0.01 11.16 6.18
N ASP A 234 -0.66 10.75 7.26
CA ASP A 234 -1.22 11.65 8.27
C ASP A 234 -0.82 11.20 9.67
N ASP A 235 -1.10 12.06 10.66
CA ASP A 235 -0.76 11.84 12.06
C ASP A 235 -1.79 11.00 12.83
N ASP A 236 -2.95 10.76 12.24
CA ASP A 236 -4.06 10.08 12.90
C ASP A 236 -3.99 8.55 12.72
N HIS A 237 -3.17 8.08 11.77
CA HIS A 237 -3.02 6.67 11.42
C HIS A 237 -1.56 6.22 11.49
N SER A 238 -1.37 4.94 11.82
CA SER A 238 -0.04 4.37 12.04
C SER A 238 0.44 3.53 10.88
N ILE A 239 -0.49 2.91 10.13
CA ILE A 239 -0.16 2.01 9.03
C ILE A 239 -0.98 2.39 7.80
N PHE A 240 -0.32 2.39 6.65
CA PHE A 240 -0.91 2.75 5.36
C PHE A 240 -0.65 1.64 4.34
N TYR A 241 -1.62 1.40 3.48
CA TYR A 241 -1.50 0.51 2.32
C TYR A 241 -1.93 1.26 1.07
N PHE A 242 -1.19 1.10 -0.02
CA PHE A 242 -1.48 1.70 -1.32
C PHE A 242 -1.39 0.62 -2.39
N ILE A 243 -2.45 0.42 -3.17
CA ILE A 243 -2.56 -0.64 -4.19
C ILE A 243 -2.82 0.00 -5.54
N SER A 244 -2.01 -0.35 -6.54
CA SER A 244 -2.06 0.26 -7.86
C SER A 244 -3.44 0.16 -8.51
N SER A 245 -3.79 1.17 -9.32
CA SER A 245 -4.96 1.12 -10.21
C SER A 245 -4.95 -0.17 -11.04
N GLU A 246 -3.80 -0.57 -11.59
CA GLU A 246 -3.69 -1.81 -12.38
C GLU A 246 -4.18 -3.02 -11.58
N LEU A 247 -3.67 -3.21 -10.36
CA LEU A 247 -4.05 -4.35 -9.53
C LEU A 247 -5.50 -4.28 -9.06
N PHE A 248 -5.94 -3.12 -8.59
CA PHE A 248 -7.31 -2.90 -8.14
C PHE A 248 -8.31 -3.15 -9.28
N MET A 249 -8.10 -2.51 -10.43
CA MET A 249 -8.99 -2.63 -11.57
C MET A 249 -9.01 -4.06 -12.11
N LYS A 250 -7.85 -4.73 -12.18
CA LYS A 250 -7.76 -6.09 -12.73
C LYS A 250 -8.34 -7.16 -11.81
N ASN A 251 -8.10 -7.08 -10.50
CA ASN A 251 -8.45 -8.16 -9.57
C ASN A 251 -9.75 -7.91 -8.82
N ILE A 252 -10.21 -6.65 -8.72
CA ILE A 252 -11.47 -6.29 -8.05
C ILE A 252 -12.51 -5.85 -9.08
N MET A 253 -12.21 -4.83 -9.89
CA MET A 253 -13.22 -4.24 -10.78
C MET A 253 -13.57 -5.12 -11.98
N LEU A 254 -12.58 -5.75 -12.63
CA LEU A 254 -12.83 -6.58 -13.82
C LEU A 254 -13.69 -7.82 -13.51
N PRO A 255 -13.43 -8.59 -12.43
CA PRO A 255 -14.35 -9.64 -11.99
C PRO A 255 -15.73 -9.08 -11.68
N ALA A 256 -15.83 -7.93 -11.01
CA ALA A 256 -17.11 -7.30 -10.71
C ALA A 256 -17.89 -6.94 -11.98
N ILE A 257 -17.25 -6.32 -12.97
CA ILE A 257 -17.85 -6.01 -14.28
C ILE A 257 -18.26 -7.28 -15.01
N THR A 258 -17.41 -8.30 -15.03
CA THR A 258 -17.70 -9.57 -15.71
C THR A 258 -18.94 -10.25 -15.11
N ASN A 259 -18.99 -10.34 -13.78
CA ASN A 259 -20.12 -10.95 -13.08
C ASN A 259 -21.41 -10.12 -13.18
N SER A 260 -21.27 -8.83 -13.51
CA SER A 260 -22.41 -7.93 -13.64
C SER A 260 -23.27 -8.18 -14.87
N PHE A 261 -22.71 -8.80 -15.91
CA PHE A 261 -23.40 -8.99 -17.18
C PHE A 261 -23.46 -10.47 -17.56
N LYS A 262 -24.70 -10.99 -17.60
CA LYS A 262 -24.96 -12.40 -17.94
C LYS A 262 -24.40 -12.73 -19.33
N GLY A 263 -23.75 -13.88 -19.43
CA GLY A 263 -23.21 -14.38 -20.69
C GLY A 263 -21.91 -13.73 -21.14
N THR A 264 -21.34 -12.81 -20.34
CA THR A 264 -19.97 -12.32 -20.55
C THR A 264 -18.98 -13.15 -19.72
N CYS A 265 -17.72 -13.15 -20.14
CA CYS A 265 -16.62 -13.75 -19.41
C CYS A 265 -15.39 -12.84 -19.45
N THR A 266 -14.41 -13.10 -18.59
CA THR A 266 -13.23 -12.22 -18.45
C THR A 266 -12.46 -12.04 -19.76
N SER A 267 -12.44 -13.04 -20.66
CA SER A 267 -11.79 -12.92 -21.98
C SER A 267 -12.53 -12.03 -22.99
N ASP A 268 -13.76 -11.60 -22.68
CA ASP A 268 -14.46 -10.61 -23.49
C ASP A 268 -13.95 -9.18 -23.22
N TYR A 269 -13.11 -9.01 -22.20
CA TYR A 269 -12.52 -7.73 -21.81
C TYR A 269 -11.00 -7.77 -21.87
N ASN A 270 -10.41 -6.61 -22.06
CA ASN A 270 -8.98 -6.36 -21.89
C ASN A 270 -8.79 -5.39 -20.71
N CYS A 271 -7.78 -5.63 -19.87
CA CYS A 271 -7.34 -4.69 -18.84
C CYS A 271 -5.89 -4.34 -19.10
N ASP A 272 -5.60 -3.08 -19.43
CA ASP A 272 -4.24 -2.64 -19.72
C ASP A 272 -3.42 -2.39 -18.43
N THR A 273 -2.15 -2.01 -18.61
CA THR A 273 -1.20 -1.74 -17.52
C THR A 273 -1.54 -0.47 -16.72
N ASN A 274 -2.48 0.36 -17.18
CA ASN A 274 -2.96 1.52 -16.42
C ASN A 274 -4.23 1.20 -15.64
N GLY A 275 -4.71 -0.06 -15.70
CA GLY A 275 -5.98 -0.47 -15.10
C GLY A 275 -7.20 -0.08 -15.94
N LYS A 276 -7.04 0.32 -17.20
CA LYS A 276 -8.18 0.61 -18.07
C LYS A 276 -8.77 -0.69 -18.59
N ILE A 277 -10.03 -0.93 -18.25
CA ILE A 277 -10.83 -2.06 -18.71
C ILE A 277 -11.57 -1.65 -19.98
N THR A 278 -11.52 -2.46 -21.03
CA THR A 278 -12.25 -2.24 -22.28
C THR A 278 -12.88 -3.54 -22.78
N LEU A 279 -14.12 -3.47 -23.27
CA LEU A 279 -14.72 -4.58 -24.03
C LEU A 279 -13.92 -4.83 -25.32
N CYS A 280 -13.60 -6.09 -25.61
CA CYS A 280 -12.83 -6.47 -26.80
C CYS A 280 -13.62 -6.25 -28.09
N ASP A 281 -12.91 -5.95 -29.18
CA ASP A 281 -13.52 -5.70 -30.48
C ASP A 281 -14.40 -6.88 -30.96
N GLY A 282 -15.59 -6.54 -31.46
CA GLY A 282 -16.56 -7.53 -31.96
C GLY A 282 -17.32 -8.28 -30.86
N LYS A 283 -17.03 -8.03 -29.58
CA LYS A 283 -17.84 -8.53 -28.46
C LYS A 283 -19.02 -7.60 -28.20
N THR A 284 -20.07 -8.18 -27.65
CA THR A 284 -21.28 -7.45 -27.27
C THR A 284 -21.76 -7.95 -25.92
N ILE A 285 -22.42 -7.06 -25.19
CA ILE A 285 -23.04 -7.35 -23.91
C ILE A 285 -24.55 -7.26 -24.10
N ASN A 286 -25.24 -8.38 -23.91
CA ASN A 286 -26.70 -8.37 -23.90
C ASN A 286 -27.17 -7.94 -22.51
N CYS A 287 -27.85 -6.80 -22.44
CA CYS A 287 -28.41 -6.32 -21.19
C CYS A 287 -29.71 -7.06 -20.85
N ASP A 288 -30.09 -7.05 -19.58
CA ASP A 288 -31.41 -7.49 -19.17
C ASP A 288 -32.49 -6.60 -19.80
N ALA A 289 -33.70 -7.14 -19.97
CA ALA A 289 -34.81 -6.44 -20.58
C ALA A 289 -35.20 -5.21 -19.74
N VAL A 290 -35.44 -4.08 -20.40
CA VAL A 290 -36.02 -2.90 -19.76
C VAL A 290 -37.48 -2.78 -20.19
N THR A 291 -38.38 -2.89 -19.23
CA THR A 291 -39.82 -2.76 -19.47
C THR A 291 -40.26 -1.32 -19.31
N TYR A 292 -40.94 -0.78 -20.33
CA TYR A 292 -41.65 0.49 -20.22
C TYR A 292 -43.09 0.35 -20.75
N GLY A 293 -44.06 0.70 -19.90
CA GLY A 293 -45.46 0.42 -20.18
C GLY A 293 -45.72 -1.08 -20.23
N LEU A 294 -46.04 -1.61 -21.41
CA LEU A 294 -46.30 -3.04 -21.66
C LEU A 294 -45.31 -3.65 -22.67
N ILE A 295 -44.19 -2.96 -22.93
CA ILE A 295 -43.22 -3.34 -23.96
C ILE A 295 -41.85 -3.52 -23.31
N ASP A 296 -41.20 -4.63 -23.66
CA ASP A 296 -39.83 -4.92 -23.28
C ASP A 296 -38.87 -4.49 -24.39
N TYR A 297 -37.76 -3.87 -23.98
CA TYR A 297 -36.64 -3.49 -24.84
C TYR A 297 -35.40 -4.26 -24.40
N TYR A 298 -34.56 -4.65 -25.36
CA TYR A 298 -33.38 -5.48 -25.12
C TYR A 298 -32.13 -4.76 -25.61
N PRO A 299 -31.50 -3.92 -24.76
CA PRO A 299 -30.28 -3.22 -25.14
C PRO A 299 -29.10 -4.18 -25.36
N VAL A 300 -28.26 -3.81 -26.33
CA VAL A 300 -27.00 -4.50 -26.61
C VAL A 300 -25.87 -3.48 -26.60
N LEU A 301 -24.94 -3.62 -25.67
CA LEU A 301 -23.73 -2.79 -25.64
C LEU A 301 -22.68 -3.37 -26.58
N ASN A 302 -22.00 -2.50 -27.32
CA ASN A 302 -20.87 -2.85 -28.18
C ASN A 302 -19.57 -2.12 -27.76
N LYS A 303 -19.67 -1.25 -26.76
CA LYS A 303 -18.53 -0.58 -26.13
C LYS A 303 -18.78 -0.47 -24.63
N LEU A 304 -17.75 -0.83 -23.86
CA LEU A 304 -17.65 -0.57 -22.44
C LEU A 304 -16.20 -0.21 -22.14
N THR A 305 -15.99 0.83 -21.34
CA THR A 305 -14.69 1.25 -20.84
C THR A 305 -14.84 1.62 -19.37
N ALA A 306 -13.92 1.20 -18.52
CA ALA A 306 -13.85 1.63 -17.12
C ALA A 306 -12.39 1.94 -16.75
N VAL A 307 -12.17 3.05 -16.05
CA VAL A 307 -10.83 3.49 -15.63
C VAL A 307 -10.91 4.26 -14.32
N LEU A 308 -9.96 4.03 -13.42
CA LEU A 308 -9.79 4.85 -12.23
C LEU A 308 -9.08 6.16 -12.61
N GLU A 309 -9.77 7.29 -12.43
CA GLU A 309 -9.21 8.63 -12.62
C GLU A 309 -9.39 9.45 -11.35
N ASN A 310 -8.27 9.89 -10.76
CA ASN A 310 -8.28 10.58 -9.47
C ASN A 310 -9.02 9.74 -8.41
N ASP A 311 -10.03 10.30 -7.77
CA ASP A 311 -10.79 9.66 -6.69
C ASP A 311 -12.04 8.88 -7.15
N HIS A 312 -12.20 8.65 -8.46
CA HIS A 312 -13.40 8.05 -9.00
C HIS A 312 -13.14 7.14 -10.19
N ILE A 313 -14.03 6.18 -10.40
CA ILE A 313 -13.99 5.33 -11.58
C ILE A 313 -14.93 5.96 -12.63
N LEU A 314 -14.36 6.29 -13.78
CA LEU A 314 -15.13 6.70 -14.94
C LEU A 314 -15.48 5.48 -15.77
N MET A 315 -16.74 5.40 -16.17
CA MET A 315 -17.24 4.34 -17.00
C MET A 315 -17.98 4.91 -18.21
N ASP A 316 -17.56 4.51 -19.40
CA ASP A 316 -18.18 4.89 -20.66
C ASP A 316 -18.76 3.65 -21.36
N THR A 317 -19.99 3.77 -21.83
CA THR A 317 -20.68 2.70 -22.54
C THR A 317 -21.34 3.23 -23.80
N SER A 318 -21.41 2.38 -24.82
CA SER A 318 -22.21 2.64 -26.02
C SER A 318 -22.88 1.36 -26.49
N GLY A 319 -24.04 1.50 -27.11
CA GLY A 319 -24.84 0.38 -27.54
C GLY A 319 -26.02 0.79 -28.40
N LYS A 320 -26.92 -0.14 -28.61
CA LYS A 320 -28.16 0.09 -29.35
C LYS A 320 -29.30 -0.78 -28.86
N PHE A 321 -30.52 -0.39 -29.17
CA PHE A 321 -31.70 -1.25 -29.04
C PHE A 321 -32.71 -0.97 -30.15
N ASP A 322 -33.47 -2.00 -30.52
CA ASP A 322 -34.54 -1.89 -31.50
C ASP A 322 -35.82 -1.36 -30.84
N VAL A 323 -36.57 -0.52 -31.57
CA VAL A 323 -37.86 -0.02 -31.10
C VAL A 323 -38.93 -1.07 -31.38
N THR A 324 -39.26 -1.87 -30.35
CA THR A 324 -40.25 -2.95 -30.44
C THR A 324 -41.56 -2.46 -31.07
N GLY A 325 -42.01 -3.15 -32.12
CA GLY A 325 -43.23 -2.83 -32.87
C GLY A 325 -43.02 -1.94 -34.10
N LEU A 326 -41.81 -1.44 -34.35
CA LEU A 326 -41.45 -0.69 -35.56
C LEU A 326 -40.33 -1.41 -36.32
N LEU A 327 -40.56 -1.70 -37.60
CA LEU A 327 -39.57 -2.40 -38.41
C LEU A 327 -38.43 -1.44 -38.81
N ASN A 328 -37.18 -1.84 -38.57
CA ASN A 328 -35.97 -1.05 -38.85
C ASN A 328 -35.85 0.26 -38.05
N ALA A 329 -36.55 0.41 -36.93
CA ALA A 329 -36.36 1.53 -36.03
C ALA A 329 -35.46 1.11 -34.87
N TYR A 330 -34.42 1.90 -34.59
CA TYR A 330 -33.46 1.63 -33.51
C TYR A 330 -32.96 2.95 -32.90
N VAL A 331 -32.37 2.84 -31.73
CA VAL A 331 -31.74 3.94 -31.02
C VAL A 331 -30.31 3.53 -30.70
N ASP A 332 -29.35 4.38 -31.08
CA ASP A 332 -27.97 4.30 -30.62
C ASP A 332 -27.84 5.11 -29.33
N ILE A 333 -27.19 4.53 -28.33
CA ILE A 333 -27.02 5.14 -27.00
C ILE A 333 -25.54 5.27 -26.66
N SER A 334 -25.20 6.34 -25.96
CA SER A 334 -23.92 6.51 -25.28
C SER A 334 -24.16 7.05 -23.87
N ALA A 335 -23.50 6.47 -22.89
CA ALA A 335 -23.65 6.88 -21.49
C ALA A 335 -22.30 6.88 -20.77
N GLY A 336 -22.07 7.92 -19.97
CA GLY A 336 -20.95 8.07 -19.06
C GLY A 336 -21.43 7.99 -17.61
N SER A 337 -20.65 7.38 -16.73
CA SER A 337 -20.95 7.25 -15.30
C SER A 337 -19.71 7.54 -14.47
N LYS A 338 -19.91 8.25 -13.36
CA LYS A 338 -18.91 8.50 -12.33
C LYS A 338 -19.27 7.66 -11.11
N LEU A 339 -18.33 6.82 -10.70
CA LEU A 339 -18.43 5.94 -9.55
C LEU A 339 -17.47 6.41 -8.45
N GLU A 340 -17.92 6.50 -7.21
CA GLU A 340 -17.10 6.85 -6.04
C GLU A 340 -17.11 5.72 -5.03
N SER A 341 -16.06 5.66 -4.20
CA SER A 341 -15.96 4.65 -3.15
C SER A 341 -16.51 5.14 -1.82
N THR A 342 -16.99 4.19 -1.01
CA THR A 342 -17.45 4.40 0.35
C THR A 342 -16.97 3.26 1.22
N PHE A 343 -16.51 3.57 2.43
CA PHE A 343 -16.07 2.57 3.40
C PHE A 343 -16.84 2.69 4.70
N ASN A 344 -17.29 1.55 5.23
CA ASN A 344 -17.92 1.45 6.54
C ASN A 344 -16.93 0.79 7.52
N GLN A 345 -16.42 1.58 8.47
CA GLN A 345 -15.46 1.13 9.48
C GLN A 345 -16.03 0.03 10.41
N ASP A 346 -17.33 0.04 10.70
CA ASP A 346 -17.93 -0.93 11.62
C ASP A 346 -18.07 -2.32 10.99
N THR A 347 -18.51 -2.35 9.72
CA THR A 347 -18.71 -3.60 8.97
C THR A 347 -17.45 -4.04 8.21
N GLN A 348 -16.45 -3.17 8.08
CA GLN A 348 -15.27 -3.33 7.21
C GLN A 348 -15.64 -3.52 5.73
N GLU A 349 -16.80 -3.02 5.33
CA GLU A 349 -17.30 -3.11 3.96
C GLU A 349 -16.82 -1.92 3.14
N PHE A 350 -16.24 -2.22 1.98
CA PHE A 350 -15.90 -1.24 0.96
C PHE A 350 -16.84 -1.40 -0.22
N CYS A 351 -17.43 -0.29 -0.64
CA CYS A 351 -18.42 -0.26 -1.70
C CYS A 351 -18.04 0.78 -2.76
N ILE A 352 -18.46 0.53 -4.00
CA ILE A 352 -18.39 1.50 -5.09
C ILE A 352 -19.83 1.83 -5.48
N THR A 353 -20.13 3.13 -5.60
CA THR A 353 -21.48 3.64 -5.86
C THR A 353 -21.47 4.66 -6.99
N THR A 354 -22.52 4.69 -7.81
CA THR A 354 -22.67 5.75 -8.83
C THR A 354 -23.12 7.03 -8.19
N VAL A 355 -22.39 8.11 -8.46
CA VAL A 355 -22.69 9.45 -7.95
C VAL A 355 -23.26 10.38 -9.01
N SER A 356 -22.92 10.15 -10.28
CA SER A 356 -23.50 10.91 -11.39
C SER A 356 -23.42 10.12 -12.68
N HIS A 357 -24.34 10.40 -13.60
CA HIS A 357 -24.31 9.87 -14.96
C HIS A 357 -24.66 10.95 -15.97
N SER A 358 -24.24 10.74 -17.20
CA SER A 358 -24.60 11.54 -18.36
C SER A 358 -24.89 10.61 -19.54
N SER A 359 -25.68 11.09 -20.49
CA SER A 359 -26.05 10.29 -21.64
C SER A 359 -26.40 11.11 -22.85
N ASP A 360 -26.23 10.50 -24.01
CA ASP A 360 -26.59 11.01 -25.32
C ASP A 360 -27.16 9.88 -26.18
N TYR A 361 -27.99 10.22 -27.16
CA TYR A 361 -28.61 9.23 -28.04
C TYR A 361 -28.92 9.79 -29.43
N ASP A 362 -28.87 8.89 -30.41
CA ASP A 362 -29.37 9.16 -31.76
C ASP A 362 -30.45 8.14 -32.12
N LYS A 363 -31.51 8.61 -32.80
CA LYS A 363 -32.66 7.78 -33.15
C LYS A 363 -32.77 7.62 -34.64
N HIS A 364 -32.89 6.38 -35.08
CA HIS A 364 -33.26 6.05 -36.43
C HIS A 364 -34.71 5.56 -36.46
N ILE A 365 -35.60 6.38 -37.01
CA ILE A 365 -37.00 6.03 -37.26
C ILE A 365 -37.27 6.26 -38.75
N PRO A 366 -37.75 5.26 -39.50
CA PRO A 366 -38.12 5.46 -40.90
C PRO A 366 -39.17 6.57 -41.06
N TRP A 367 -39.03 7.38 -42.11
CA TRP A 367 -39.88 8.56 -42.33
C TRP A 367 -41.39 8.23 -42.44
N TYR A 368 -41.74 7.03 -42.88
CA TYR A 368 -43.13 6.59 -43.00
C TYR A 368 -43.79 6.30 -41.64
N ASP A 369 -43.01 5.98 -40.61
CA ASP A 369 -43.51 5.76 -39.25
C ASP A 369 -43.79 7.09 -38.53
N TYR A 370 -43.07 8.17 -38.87
CA TYR A 370 -43.36 9.51 -38.34
C TYR A 370 -44.77 10.01 -38.66
N VAL A 371 -45.37 9.53 -39.75
CA VAL A 371 -46.75 9.85 -40.14
C VAL A 371 -47.78 9.18 -39.20
N PHE A 372 -47.44 8.02 -38.63
CA PHE A 372 -48.26 7.31 -37.65
C PHE A 372 -47.90 7.69 -36.19
N ALA A 373 -46.72 8.26 -35.95
CA ALA A 373 -46.08 8.34 -34.63
C ALA A 373 -46.12 9.72 -33.92
N ALA A 374 -47.01 10.66 -34.29
CA ALA A 374 -47.13 11.97 -33.64
C ALA A 374 -47.33 11.93 -32.10
N VAL A 375 -47.66 10.75 -31.53
CA VAL A 375 -47.81 10.49 -30.09
C VAL A 375 -46.57 9.82 -29.45
N ALA A 376 -45.69 9.17 -30.23
CA ALA A 376 -44.57 8.36 -29.71
C ALA A 376 -43.27 9.14 -29.45
N GLY A 377 -43.07 10.30 -30.06
CA GLY A 377 -41.81 11.06 -29.95
C GLY A 377 -41.42 11.51 -28.54
N ALA A 378 -42.40 11.88 -27.71
CA ALA A 378 -42.19 12.27 -26.31
C ALA A 378 -42.00 11.06 -25.37
N ILE A 379 -42.58 9.92 -25.74
CA ILE A 379 -42.48 8.67 -24.98
C ILE A 379 -41.06 8.09 -25.13
N ILE A 380 -40.45 8.19 -26.31
CA ILE A 380 -39.11 7.67 -26.58
C ILE A 380 -38.03 8.36 -25.72
N ALA A 381 -38.10 9.67 -25.49
CA ALA A 381 -37.14 10.38 -24.64
C ALA A 381 -37.21 9.91 -23.17
N LEU A 382 -38.43 9.77 -22.61
CA LEU A 382 -38.64 9.27 -21.25
C LEU A 382 -38.25 7.79 -21.10
N ILE A 383 -38.45 6.99 -22.16
CA ILE A 383 -38.01 5.58 -22.22
C ILE A 383 -36.49 5.48 -22.18
N VAL A 384 -35.80 6.31 -22.98
CA VAL A 384 -34.35 6.31 -23.11
C VAL A 384 -33.71 6.74 -21.79
N ASP A 385 -34.20 7.82 -21.15
CA ASP A 385 -33.76 8.23 -19.81
C ASP A 385 -33.98 7.12 -18.76
N GLY A 386 -35.10 6.39 -18.84
CA GLY A 386 -35.38 5.24 -17.99
C GLY A 386 -34.48 4.03 -18.24
N ILE A 387 -34.16 3.72 -19.50
CA ILE A 387 -33.24 2.64 -19.91
C ILE A 387 -31.81 2.98 -19.48
N ILE A 388 -31.38 4.22 -19.66
CA ILE A 388 -30.05 4.69 -19.24
C ILE A 388 -29.94 4.65 -17.73
N TYR A 389 -30.95 5.15 -17.02
CA TYR A 389 -31.03 5.01 -15.56
C TYR A 389 -30.94 3.54 -15.16
N PHE A 390 -31.64 2.62 -15.84
CA PHE A 390 -31.62 1.20 -15.52
C PHE A 390 -30.32 0.48 -15.93
N VAL A 391 -29.67 0.84 -17.03
CA VAL A 391 -28.37 0.26 -17.44
C VAL A 391 -27.28 0.74 -16.49
N THR A 392 -27.25 2.03 -16.14
CA THR A 392 -26.33 2.57 -15.16
C THR A 392 -26.63 2.06 -13.74
N ASP A 393 -27.90 1.96 -13.34
CA ASP A 393 -28.31 1.40 -12.04
C ASP A 393 -28.08 -0.12 -12.00
N SER A 394 -28.21 -0.85 -13.10
CA SER A 394 -27.87 -2.28 -13.19
C SER A 394 -26.34 -2.47 -13.17
N ILE A 395 -25.55 -1.61 -13.81
CA ILE A 395 -24.09 -1.61 -13.65
C ILE A 395 -23.73 -1.28 -12.21
N SER A 396 -24.36 -0.28 -11.60
CA SER A 396 -24.12 0.14 -10.22
C SER A 396 -24.53 -0.93 -9.23
N ASN A 397 -25.68 -1.57 -9.42
CA ASN A 397 -26.22 -2.61 -8.55
C ASN A 397 -25.52 -3.94 -8.77
N SER A 398 -25.02 -4.23 -9.98
CA SER A 398 -24.22 -5.42 -10.23
C SER A 398 -22.76 -5.24 -9.80
N VAL A 399 -22.19 -4.04 -9.91
CA VAL A 399 -20.91 -3.65 -9.28
C VAL A 399 -21.06 -3.68 -7.76
N LYS A 400 -22.14 -3.10 -7.22
CA LYS A 400 -22.51 -3.18 -5.80
C LYS A 400 -22.68 -4.62 -5.36
N ALA A 401 -23.46 -5.46 -6.05
CA ALA A 401 -23.65 -6.86 -5.70
C ALA A 401 -22.38 -7.70 -5.87
N SER A 402 -21.52 -7.39 -6.84
CA SER A 402 -20.24 -8.08 -7.04
C SER A 402 -19.17 -7.65 -6.04
N ILE A 403 -19.23 -6.41 -5.56
CA ILE A 403 -18.37 -5.88 -4.50
C ILE A 403 -18.90 -6.31 -3.11
N GLU A 404 -20.22 -6.40 -2.94
CA GLU A 404 -20.90 -7.01 -1.79
C GLU A 404 -20.69 -8.55 -1.76
N THR A 405 -20.30 -9.18 -2.86
CA THR A 405 -19.95 -10.63 -2.92
C THR A 405 -18.46 -10.93 -3.00
N GLN A 406 -17.60 -9.92 -2.91
CA GLN A 406 -16.17 -10.08 -2.62
C GLN A 406 -16.00 -9.80 -1.12
N GLY A 407 -16.39 -10.76 -0.27
CA GLY A 407 -16.45 -10.56 1.18
C GLY A 407 -15.15 -9.98 1.74
N ASN A 408 -15.22 -9.04 2.69
CA ASN A 408 -14.13 -8.41 3.45
C ASN A 408 -12.71 -8.48 2.83
N PHE A 409 -12.51 -8.28 1.53
CA PHE A 409 -11.18 -8.49 0.92
C PHE A 409 -10.17 -7.52 1.53
N ILE A 410 -10.66 -6.34 1.94
CA ILE A 410 -9.91 -5.35 2.70
C ILE A 410 -9.40 -5.89 4.03
N SER A 411 -10.13 -6.76 4.73
CA SER A 411 -9.65 -7.32 6.00
C SER A 411 -8.50 -8.31 5.80
N GLY A 412 -8.34 -8.88 4.61
CA GLY A 412 -7.22 -9.77 4.29
C GLY A 412 -5.98 -9.05 3.76
N ILE A 413 -6.08 -7.77 3.37
CA ILE A 413 -4.93 -7.00 2.88
C ILE A 413 -3.83 -6.88 3.96
N PRO A 414 -4.14 -6.59 5.23
CA PRO A 414 -3.12 -6.56 6.30
C PRO A 414 -2.39 -7.89 6.50
N ASP A 415 -2.97 -9.03 6.10
CA ASP A 415 -2.34 -10.35 6.25
C ASP A 415 -1.23 -10.61 5.23
N VAL A 416 -1.19 -9.84 4.14
CA VAL A 416 -0.13 -9.92 3.11
C VAL A 416 1.20 -9.48 3.70
N ILE A 417 1.19 -8.34 4.39
CA ILE A 417 2.33 -7.81 5.13
C ILE A 417 1.86 -7.41 6.50
N SER A 418 2.20 -8.22 7.49
CA SER A 418 1.94 -7.93 8.90
C SER A 418 3.11 -7.13 9.46
N TRP A 419 2.82 -5.91 9.91
CA TRP A 419 3.76 -5.11 10.67
C TRP A 419 3.74 -5.51 12.14
N LEU A 420 4.93 -5.64 12.73
CA LEU A 420 5.10 -5.85 14.18
C LEU A 420 4.36 -7.11 14.70
N ASP A 421 4.20 -8.12 13.83
CA ASP A 421 3.46 -9.38 14.03
C ASP A 421 2.03 -9.18 14.60
N LYS A 422 1.40 -8.03 14.34
CA LYS A 422 0.01 -7.76 14.69
C LYS A 422 -0.90 -8.42 13.63
N ASN A 423 -1.72 -9.38 14.07
CA ASN A 423 -2.59 -10.19 13.20
C ASN A 423 -4.08 -9.75 13.22
N ASP A 424 -4.40 -8.60 13.83
CA ASP A 424 -5.78 -8.12 13.99
C ASP A 424 -5.89 -6.60 13.74
N LEU A 425 -5.28 -6.13 12.65
CA LEU A 425 -5.35 -4.73 12.28
C LEU A 425 -6.69 -4.43 11.60
N LYS A 426 -7.42 -3.43 12.09
CA LYS A 426 -8.69 -2.98 11.51
C LYS A 426 -8.48 -1.74 10.68
N VAL A 427 -9.01 -1.74 9.47
CA VAL A 427 -8.96 -0.58 8.59
C VAL A 427 -9.91 0.50 9.12
N GLN A 428 -9.40 1.71 9.26
CA GLN A 428 -10.16 2.88 9.69
C GLN A 428 -10.67 3.67 8.49
N VAL A 429 -9.86 3.76 7.43
CA VAL A 429 -10.20 4.48 6.19
C VAL A 429 -9.84 3.62 4.99
N ALA A 430 -10.72 3.55 4.00
CA ALA A 430 -10.40 3.07 2.66
C ALA A 430 -11.09 3.97 1.61
N ASP A 431 -10.35 4.44 0.62
CA ASP A 431 -10.90 5.25 -0.47
C ASP A 431 -10.02 5.13 -1.74
N LEU A 432 -10.43 5.82 -2.81
CA LEU A 432 -9.73 5.89 -4.08
C LEU A 432 -9.05 7.25 -4.26
N ALA A 433 -7.84 7.24 -4.82
CA ALA A 433 -7.10 8.44 -5.22
C ALA A 433 -5.98 8.10 -6.23
N GLN A 434 -6.34 7.59 -7.41
CA GLN A 434 -5.51 6.94 -8.44
C GLN A 434 -4.95 5.57 -8.04
N VAL A 435 -5.01 5.28 -6.75
CA VAL A 435 -4.77 3.97 -6.13
C VAL A 435 -5.94 3.66 -5.21
N LEU A 436 -6.09 2.40 -4.83
CA LEU A 436 -6.84 2.06 -3.62
C LEU A 436 -5.90 2.26 -2.44
N TYR A 437 -6.30 3.10 -1.47
CA TYR A 437 -5.52 3.29 -0.25
C TYR A 437 -6.31 2.89 0.99
N LEU A 438 -5.59 2.39 2.00
CA LEU A 438 -6.14 2.00 3.30
C LEU A 438 -5.30 2.61 4.42
N LYS A 439 -5.96 3.01 5.51
CA LYS A 439 -5.32 3.56 6.72
C LYS A 439 -5.82 2.84 7.96
N ILE A 440 -4.92 2.56 8.90
CA ILE A 440 -5.15 1.78 10.13
C ILE A 440 -4.70 2.55 11.34
#